data_AF-A0A1V8S9W3-F1
#
_entry.id   AF-A0A1V8S9W3-F1
#
_cell.length_a   1.000
_cell.length_b   1.000
_cell.length_c   1.000
_cell.angle_alpha   90.00
_cell.angle_beta   90.00
_cell.angle_gamma   90.00
#
_symmetry.space_group_name_H-M   'P 1'
#
loop_
_entity.id
_entity.type
_entity.pdbx_description
1 polymer ?
#
loop_
_entity_poly.entity_id
_entity_poly.type
_entity_poly.pdbx_seq_one_letter_code
_entity_poly.pdbx_strand_id
1 'polypeptide(L)'
;MTTSESAILSSALAEQTTGLNSRFADVASRFETTTGVVKLPDDDPAAVNALLEYLYGRDFSRPSQDNGHIGFKEDILLLIAVFHLAGKYLVQSLENLAETRFQAALQANSLSGYVPDMIDAVDDMTSDGADGADGADNLQKMLITRICASEQDVFGNPEKFKALHTALRDKPMLAYNAALAAAKSRTRKICYYCVSCKNYFDLPGGVERWNICPITGCGGTLI
;
A
#
# COMPACT_ATOMS: atom_id res chain seq x y z
N MET A 1 26.35 11.55 -25.79
CA MET A 1 24.95 11.27 -26.19
C MET A 1 24.05 11.30 -24.95
N THR A 2 23.92 12.45 -24.26
CA THR A 2 23.20 12.48 -22.95
C THR A 2 22.41 13.77 -22.69
N THR A 3 22.31 14.69 -23.66
CA THR A 3 21.56 15.95 -23.49
C THR A 3 20.20 15.96 -24.18
N SER A 4 19.92 15.01 -25.09
CA SER A 4 18.63 14.94 -25.80
C SER A 4 17.57 14.13 -25.05
N GLU A 5 17.95 13.07 -24.31
CA GLU A 5 16.97 12.24 -23.59
C GLU A 5 16.38 12.92 -22.36
N SER A 6 17.15 13.75 -21.64
CA SER A 6 16.65 14.50 -20.48
C SER A 6 15.68 15.63 -20.87
N ALA A 7 15.86 16.23 -22.05
CA ALA A 7 14.97 17.25 -22.58
C ALA A 7 13.61 16.66 -23.01
N ILE A 8 13.62 15.47 -23.62
CA ILE A 8 12.40 14.77 -24.07
C ILE A 8 11.55 14.29 -22.88
N LEU A 9 12.19 13.79 -21.81
CA LEU A 9 11.49 13.40 -20.58
C LEU A 9 10.88 14.61 -19.85
N SER A 10 11.58 15.74 -19.86
CA SER A 10 11.10 16.97 -19.21
C SER A 10 9.93 17.61 -19.99
N SER A 11 9.95 17.57 -21.32
CA SER A 11 8.85 18.07 -22.14
C SER A 11 7.62 17.16 -22.09
N ALA A 12 7.80 15.84 -22.07
CA ALA A 12 6.70 14.89 -21.94
C ALA A 12 5.98 14.99 -20.58
N LEU A 13 6.73 15.25 -19.51
CA LEU A 13 6.16 15.48 -18.18
C LEU A 13 5.40 16.81 -18.11
N ALA A 14 5.88 17.85 -18.81
CA ALA A 14 5.19 19.14 -18.90
C ALA A 14 3.89 19.07 -19.72
N GLU A 15 3.88 18.33 -20.83
CA GLU A 15 2.69 18.14 -21.67
C GLU A 15 1.62 17.26 -20.99
N GLN A 16 2.01 16.28 -20.16
CA GLN A 16 1.05 15.55 -19.33
C GLN A 16 0.42 16.44 -18.24
N THR A 17 1.19 17.37 -17.65
CA THR A 17 0.66 18.25 -16.58
C THR A 17 -0.35 19.28 -17.07
N THR A 18 -0.22 19.80 -18.29
CA THR A 18 -1.22 20.73 -18.87
C THR A 18 -2.50 20.00 -19.27
N GLY A 19 -2.41 18.75 -19.70
CA GLY A 19 -3.57 17.89 -19.97
C GLY A 19 -4.32 17.44 -18.71
N LEU A 20 -3.61 17.14 -17.61
CA LEU A 20 -4.23 16.79 -16.33
C LEU A 20 -5.00 17.97 -15.72
N ASN A 21 -4.39 19.17 -15.71
CA ASN A 21 -5.02 20.36 -15.15
C ASN A 21 -6.28 20.80 -15.92
N SER A 22 -6.34 20.55 -17.24
CA SER A 22 -7.53 20.88 -18.03
C SER A 22 -8.69 19.91 -17.80
N ARG A 23 -8.41 18.61 -17.60
CA ARG A 23 -9.45 17.61 -17.31
C ARG A 23 -10.08 17.80 -15.93
N PHE A 24 -9.30 18.23 -14.94
CA PHE A 24 -9.82 18.65 -13.63
C PHE A 24 -10.81 19.81 -13.73
N ALA A 25 -10.42 20.85 -14.48
CA ALA A 25 -11.28 22.01 -14.70
C ALA A 25 -12.57 21.62 -15.45
N ASP A 26 -12.51 20.65 -16.36
CA ASP A 26 -13.67 20.19 -17.14
C ASP A 26 -14.65 19.34 -16.31
N VAL A 27 -14.16 18.54 -15.36
CA VAL A 27 -15.01 17.80 -14.41
C VAL A 27 -15.70 18.76 -13.42
N ALA A 28 -14.97 19.75 -12.89
CA ALA A 28 -15.53 20.76 -11.99
C ALA A 28 -16.51 21.72 -12.69
N SER A 29 -16.28 22.03 -13.97
CA SER A 29 -17.12 22.93 -14.79
C SER A 29 -18.58 22.47 -14.90
N ARG A 30 -18.85 21.17 -14.84
CA ARG A 30 -20.20 20.62 -15.06
C ARG A 30 -21.18 20.88 -13.92
N PHE A 31 -20.72 21.29 -12.74
CA PHE A 31 -21.59 21.38 -11.56
C PHE A 31 -21.83 22.79 -11.01
N GLU A 32 -21.04 23.82 -11.38
CA GLU A 32 -20.99 25.04 -10.55
C GLU A 32 -20.74 26.37 -11.25
N THR A 33 -21.27 26.55 -12.45
CA THR A 33 -20.96 27.74 -13.22
C THR A 33 -21.68 29.02 -12.73
N THR A 34 -22.52 28.96 -11.68
CA THR A 34 -23.31 30.13 -11.23
C THR A 34 -22.86 30.76 -9.92
N THR A 35 -22.18 30.03 -9.02
CA THR A 35 -21.75 30.54 -7.71
C THR A 35 -20.24 30.64 -7.56
N GLY A 36 -19.47 29.93 -8.40
CA GLY A 36 -18.02 29.86 -8.28
C GLY A 36 -17.52 29.17 -7.00
N VAL A 37 -18.35 28.34 -6.36
CA VAL A 37 -18.03 27.67 -5.08
C VAL A 37 -18.19 26.16 -5.22
N VAL A 38 -17.05 25.45 -5.16
CA VAL A 38 -16.93 23.98 -5.15
C VAL A 38 -17.31 23.36 -3.82
N LYS A 39 -18.45 22.66 -3.80
CA LYS A 39 -18.91 21.88 -2.65
C LYS A 39 -18.55 20.41 -2.82
N LEU A 40 -17.69 19.92 -1.93
CA LEU A 40 -17.24 18.53 -1.85
C LEU A 40 -17.69 17.90 -0.53
N PRO A 41 -19.00 17.65 -0.32
CA PRO A 41 -19.52 17.21 0.98
C PRO A 41 -19.14 15.78 1.35
N ASP A 42 -18.82 14.95 0.37
CA ASP A 42 -18.50 13.53 0.54
C ASP A 42 -16.99 13.27 0.65
N ASP A 43 -16.15 14.31 0.53
CA ASP A 43 -14.69 14.18 0.53
C ASP A 43 -14.09 14.63 1.87
N ASP A 44 -13.06 13.92 2.32
CA ASP A 44 -12.32 14.28 3.53
C ASP A 44 -11.62 15.66 3.36
N PRO A 45 -11.87 16.65 4.23
CA PRO A 45 -11.28 17.98 4.10
C PRO A 45 -9.75 18.01 4.10
N ALA A 46 -9.09 17.10 4.82
CA ALA A 46 -7.63 17.00 4.84
C ALA A 46 -7.10 16.42 3.53
N ALA A 47 -7.78 15.42 2.96
CA ALA A 47 -7.45 14.90 1.63
C ALA A 47 -7.65 15.95 0.53
N VAL A 48 -8.73 16.74 0.61
CA VAL A 48 -8.97 17.86 -0.32
C VAL A 48 -7.88 18.92 -0.20
N ASN A 49 -7.47 19.27 1.02
CA ASN A 49 -6.37 20.21 1.23
C ASN A 49 -5.06 19.67 0.63
N ALA A 50 -4.75 18.38 0.83
CA ALA A 50 -3.58 17.75 0.23
C ALA A 50 -3.63 17.72 -1.31
N LEU A 51 -4.80 17.47 -1.90
CA LEU A 51 -5.01 17.59 -3.34
C LEU A 51 -4.74 19.01 -3.84
N LEU A 52 -5.25 20.03 -3.15
CA LEU A 52 -5.00 21.43 -3.50
C LEU A 52 -3.53 21.80 -3.37
N GLU A 53 -2.87 21.44 -2.28
CA GLU A 53 -1.42 21.61 -2.11
C GLU A 53 -0.65 20.96 -3.26
N TYR A 54 -1.04 19.75 -3.65
CA TYR A 54 -0.42 19.06 -4.77
C TYR A 54 -0.61 19.80 -6.10
N LEU A 55 -1.82 20.30 -6.39
CA LEU A 55 -2.11 21.01 -7.63
C LEU A 55 -1.29 22.31 -7.75
N TYR A 56 -1.04 23.00 -6.63
CA TYR A 56 -0.31 24.28 -6.62
C TYR A 56 1.19 24.15 -6.32
N GLY A 57 1.62 23.08 -5.65
CA GLY A 57 2.99 22.87 -5.16
C GLY A 57 3.69 21.63 -5.71
N ARG A 58 2.98 20.78 -6.45
CA ARG A 58 3.41 19.43 -6.89
C ARG A 58 3.75 18.46 -5.76
N ASP A 59 3.41 18.81 -4.53
CA ASP A 59 3.56 17.99 -3.35
C ASP A 59 2.52 18.40 -2.30
N PHE A 60 2.27 17.53 -1.33
CA PHE A 60 1.41 17.82 -0.19
C PHE A 60 2.13 17.54 1.13
N SER A 61 1.81 18.36 2.12
CA SER A 61 2.39 18.29 3.46
C SER A 61 1.63 17.28 4.31
N ARG A 62 2.36 16.66 5.24
CA ARG A 62 1.73 15.82 6.27
C ARG A 62 1.18 16.72 7.38
N PRO A 63 0.06 16.35 8.01
CA PRO A 63 -0.48 17.08 9.14
C PRO A 63 0.58 17.10 10.25
N SER A 64 1.13 18.28 10.49
CA SER A 64 2.01 18.51 11.62
C SER A 64 1.12 18.59 12.86
N GLN A 65 1.25 17.66 13.81
CA GLN A 65 0.75 17.95 15.15
C GLN A 65 1.66 18.99 15.81
N ASP A 66 1.09 19.82 16.68
CA ASP A 66 1.76 20.90 17.43
C ASP A 66 2.99 20.43 18.24
N ASN A 67 3.21 19.12 18.37
CA ASN A 67 4.30 18.49 19.11
C ASN A 67 5.43 17.95 18.22
N GLY A 68 5.43 18.23 16.91
CA GLY A 68 6.53 17.87 15.99
C GLY A 68 6.67 16.37 15.67
N HIS A 69 5.78 15.52 16.20
CA HIS A 69 5.69 14.11 15.87
C HIS A 69 4.43 13.85 15.03
N ILE A 70 4.62 13.36 13.82
CA ILE A 70 3.54 12.85 12.99
C ILE A 70 3.11 11.52 13.61
N GLY A 71 1.85 11.45 14.05
CA GLY A 71 1.27 10.17 14.42
C GLY A 71 1.18 9.27 13.18
N PHE A 72 1.78 8.09 13.26
CA PHE A 72 1.84 7.14 12.14
C PHE A 72 0.44 6.78 11.62
N LYS A 73 -0.55 6.75 12.50
CA LYS A 73 -1.95 6.49 12.16
C LYS A 73 -2.51 7.59 11.25
N GLU A 74 -2.38 8.85 11.65
CA GLU A 74 -2.90 10.01 10.93
C GLU A 74 -2.25 10.16 9.55
N ASP A 75 -0.94 9.89 9.47
CA ASP A 75 -0.21 9.88 8.20
C ASP A 75 -0.75 8.82 7.24
N ILE A 76 -0.92 7.59 7.73
CA ILE A 76 -1.44 6.50 6.91
C ILE A 76 -2.88 6.77 6.48
N LEU A 77 -3.75 7.22 7.38
CA LEU A 77 -5.14 7.53 7.05
C LEU A 77 -5.24 8.64 5.99
N LEU A 78 -4.42 9.69 6.11
CA LEU A 78 -4.36 10.73 5.08
C LEU A 78 -3.88 10.16 3.74
N LEU A 79 -2.85 9.32 3.73
CA LEU A 79 -2.33 8.74 2.48
C LEU A 79 -3.38 7.89 1.77
N ILE A 80 -4.14 7.09 2.51
CA ILE A 80 -5.22 6.27 1.96
C ILE A 80 -6.33 7.19 1.42
N ALA A 81 -6.71 8.24 2.15
CA ALA A 81 -7.73 9.20 1.72
C ALA A 81 -7.32 10.00 0.47
N VAL A 82 -6.06 10.45 0.41
CA VAL A 82 -5.50 11.15 -0.76
C VAL A 82 -5.42 10.24 -1.97
N PHE A 83 -5.04 8.97 -1.78
CA PHE A 83 -5.03 7.99 -2.86
C PHE A 83 -6.42 7.82 -3.47
N HIS A 84 -7.44 7.63 -2.62
CA HIS A 84 -8.82 7.49 -3.08
C HIS A 84 -9.32 8.76 -3.80
N LEU A 85 -9.07 9.93 -3.21
CA LEU A 85 -9.45 11.21 -3.80
C LEU A 85 -8.77 11.43 -5.16
N ALA A 86 -7.48 11.10 -5.27
CA ALA A 86 -6.74 11.18 -6.52
C ALA A 86 -7.33 10.26 -7.60
N GLY A 87 -7.72 9.03 -7.25
CA GLY A 87 -8.43 8.12 -8.14
C GLY A 87 -9.79 8.67 -8.58
N LYS A 88 -10.61 9.16 -7.63
CA LYS A 88 -11.95 9.73 -7.88
C LYS A 88 -11.92 10.88 -8.89
N TYR A 89 -10.92 11.75 -8.78
CA TYR A 89 -10.78 12.91 -9.66
C TYR A 89 -9.76 12.70 -10.81
N LEU A 90 -9.20 11.48 -10.96
CA LEU A 90 -8.27 11.11 -12.02
C LEU A 90 -6.92 11.89 -12.01
N VAL A 91 -6.39 12.25 -10.82
CA VAL A 91 -4.99 12.71 -10.68
C VAL A 91 -4.04 11.51 -10.56
N GLN A 92 -3.69 10.86 -11.67
CA GLN A 92 -2.81 9.69 -11.62
C GLN A 92 -1.46 9.95 -10.92
N SER A 93 -0.91 11.15 -11.10
CA SER A 93 0.39 11.51 -10.53
C SER A 93 0.36 11.68 -9.01
N LEU A 94 -0.78 12.10 -8.44
CA LEU A 94 -1.00 12.17 -6.99
C LEU A 94 -1.30 10.80 -6.41
N GLU A 95 -2.08 9.98 -7.13
CA GLU A 95 -2.37 8.60 -6.76
C GLU A 95 -1.05 7.81 -6.59
N ASN A 96 -0.17 7.86 -7.59
CA ASN A 96 1.15 7.21 -7.55
C ASN A 96 2.04 7.76 -6.41
N LEU A 97 1.96 9.07 -6.14
CA LEU A 97 2.72 9.70 -5.04
C LEU A 97 2.23 9.21 -3.68
N ALA A 98 0.91 9.16 -3.49
CA ALA A 98 0.29 8.66 -2.26
C ALA A 98 0.62 7.18 -2.05
N GLU A 99 0.54 6.35 -3.09
CA GLU A 99 0.94 4.93 -3.04
C GLU A 99 2.40 4.76 -2.64
N THR A 100 3.31 5.51 -3.27
CA THR A 100 4.75 5.44 -2.98
C THR A 100 5.03 5.81 -1.52
N ARG A 101 4.37 6.86 -1.02
CA ARG A 101 4.50 7.31 0.37
C ARG A 101 3.90 6.32 1.34
N PHE A 102 2.78 5.70 0.99
CA PHE A 102 2.14 4.65 1.77
C PHE A 102 3.07 3.43 1.89
N GLN A 103 3.68 2.99 0.79
CA GLN A 103 4.66 1.91 0.79
C GLN A 103 5.84 2.23 1.72
N ALA A 104 6.40 3.43 1.62
CA ALA A 104 7.53 3.86 2.44
C ALA A 104 7.15 3.90 3.93
N ALA A 105 5.95 4.41 4.25
CA ALA A 105 5.45 4.46 5.62
C ALA A 105 5.26 3.06 6.22
N LEU A 106 4.72 2.11 5.44
CA LEU A 106 4.58 0.71 5.85
C LEU A 106 5.93 0.02 6.09
N GLN A 107 6.96 0.37 5.33
CA GLN A 107 8.30 -0.22 5.47
C GLN A 107 9.05 0.34 6.68
N ALA A 108 8.94 1.64 6.94
CA ALA A 108 9.69 2.32 7.99
C ALA A 108 9.18 2.05 9.41
N ASN A 109 7.91 1.68 9.58
CA ASN A 109 7.27 1.62 10.88
C ASN A 109 6.83 0.20 11.27
N SER A 110 6.77 -0.05 12.58
CA SER A 110 6.10 -1.22 13.13
C SER A 110 4.59 -1.04 13.00
N LEU A 111 3.91 -2.04 12.43
CA LEU A 111 2.46 -2.05 12.26
C LEU A 111 1.68 -2.26 13.57
N SER A 112 2.37 -2.69 14.64
CA SER A 112 1.75 -3.14 15.88
C SER A 112 0.86 -2.06 16.51
N GLY A 113 -0.44 -2.31 16.57
CA GLY A 113 -1.44 -1.46 17.24
C GLY A 113 -2.41 -0.73 16.31
N TYR A 114 -2.05 -0.51 15.04
CA TYR A 114 -2.84 0.33 14.12
C TYR A 114 -3.45 -0.43 12.94
N VAL A 115 -3.11 -1.71 12.79
CA VAL A 115 -3.61 -2.55 11.69
C VAL A 115 -5.14 -2.57 11.56
N PRO A 116 -5.93 -2.64 12.65
CA PRO A 116 -7.39 -2.60 12.54
C PRO A 116 -7.89 -1.32 11.87
N ASP A 117 -7.40 -0.15 12.31
CA ASP A 117 -7.80 1.14 11.74
C ASP A 117 -7.45 1.26 10.24
N MET A 118 -6.31 0.69 9.83
CA MET A 118 -5.90 0.66 8.42
C MET A 118 -6.78 -0.26 7.58
N ILE A 119 -7.18 -1.40 8.14
CA ILE A 119 -8.12 -2.33 7.51
C ILE A 119 -9.49 -1.68 7.36
N ASP A 120 -9.91 -0.90 8.35
CA ASP A 120 -11.14 -0.11 8.30
C ASP A 120 -11.09 0.93 7.19
N ALA A 121 -10.06 1.78 7.19
CA ALA A 121 -9.91 2.81 6.16
C ALA A 121 -9.78 2.25 4.73
N VAL A 122 -9.04 1.16 4.51
CA VAL A 122 -8.89 0.57 3.17
C VAL A 122 -10.18 -0.10 2.68
N ASP A 123 -10.93 -0.76 3.57
CA ASP A 123 -12.14 -1.49 3.20
C ASP A 123 -13.32 -0.55 2.94
N ASP A 124 -13.46 0.51 3.74
CA ASP A 124 -14.45 1.57 3.51
C ASP A 124 -14.30 2.15 2.09
N MET A 125 -13.06 2.32 1.62
CA MET A 125 -12.77 2.83 0.28
C MET A 125 -13.07 1.86 -0.86
N THR A 126 -13.00 0.55 -0.62
CA THR A 126 -13.40 -0.46 -1.61
C THR A 126 -14.91 -0.64 -1.73
N SER A 127 -15.67 -0.18 -0.72
CA SER A 127 -17.12 -0.37 -0.63
C SER A 127 -17.91 0.69 -1.42
N ASP A 128 -17.32 1.86 -1.68
CA ASP A 128 -17.98 3.00 -2.33
C ASP A 128 -18.13 2.87 -3.86
N GLY A 129 -17.87 1.69 -4.43
CA GLY A 129 -18.20 1.38 -5.83
C GLY A 129 -17.43 2.22 -6.87
N ALA A 130 -16.26 2.76 -6.50
CA ALA A 130 -15.47 3.58 -7.39
C ALA A 130 -14.99 2.77 -8.61
N ASP A 131 -15.15 3.34 -9.81
CA ASP A 131 -14.63 2.86 -11.11
C ASP A 131 -13.09 2.73 -11.17
N GLY A 132 -12.39 2.90 -10.04
CA GLY A 132 -10.95 2.73 -9.82
C GLY A 132 -10.59 1.48 -9.01
N ALA A 133 -11.34 0.38 -9.18
CA ALA A 133 -11.16 -0.88 -8.47
C ALA A 133 -9.70 -1.39 -8.45
N ASP A 134 -8.94 -1.15 -9.52
CA ASP A 134 -7.55 -1.59 -9.65
C ASP A 134 -6.60 -0.95 -8.62
N GLY A 135 -6.84 0.32 -8.24
CA GLY A 135 -5.99 1.05 -7.30
C GLY A 135 -6.23 0.65 -5.84
N ALA A 136 -7.49 0.55 -5.43
CA ALA A 136 -7.86 0.14 -4.07
C ALA A 136 -7.43 -1.31 -3.79
N ASP A 137 -7.53 -2.19 -4.79
CA ASP A 137 -7.00 -3.56 -4.77
C ASP A 137 -5.48 -3.58 -4.48
N ASN A 138 -4.73 -2.61 -5.01
CA ASN A 138 -3.29 -2.54 -4.84
C ASN A 138 -2.90 -2.15 -3.40
N LEU A 139 -3.56 -1.12 -2.83
CA LEU A 139 -3.39 -0.75 -1.42
C LEU A 139 -3.72 -1.93 -0.48
N GLN A 140 -4.84 -2.62 -0.76
CA GLN A 140 -5.24 -3.80 0.00
C GLN A 140 -4.20 -4.91 -0.08
N LYS A 141 -3.68 -5.22 -1.27
CA LYS A 141 -2.60 -6.20 -1.49
C LYS A 141 -1.31 -5.81 -0.75
N MET A 142 -0.93 -4.53 -0.77
CA MET A 142 0.26 -4.03 -0.07
C MET A 142 0.12 -4.18 1.45
N LEU A 143 -1.02 -3.77 2.00
CA LEU A 143 -1.30 -3.90 3.43
C LEU A 143 -1.30 -5.37 3.87
N ILE A 144 -2.02 -6.24 3.16
CA ILE A 144 -2.05 -7.68 3.44
C ILE A 144 -0.65 -8.29 3.38
N THR A 145 0.13 -7.96 2.34
CA THR A 145 1.49 -8.48 2.18
C THR A 145 2.37 -8.06 3.35
N ARG A 146 2.26 -6.82 3.81
CA ARG A 146 3.04 -6.32 4.95
C ARG A 146 2.60 -6.97 6.26
N ILE A 147 1.30 -7.14 6.50
CA ILE A 147 0.78 -7.87 7.68
C ILE A 147 1.33 -9.29 7.70
N CYS A 148 1.26 -10.01 6.58
CA CYS A 148 1.74 -11.39 6.49
C CYS A 148 3.27 -11.51 6.62
N ALA A 149 4.02 -10.47 6.22
CA ALA A 149 5.48 -10.45 6.34
C ALA A 149 5.96 -10.10 7.75
N SER A 150 5.28 -9.15 8.40
CA SER A 150 5.63 -8.70 9.76
C SER A 150 5.18 -9.69 10.82
N GLU A 151 4.03 -10.33 10.62
CA GLU A 151 3.41 -11.19 11.62
C GLU A 151 3.22 -12.62 11.08
N GLN A 152 4.32 -13.36 11.01
CA GLN A 152 4.39 -14.72 10.43
C GLN A 152 3.41 -15.73 11.07
N ASP A 153 2.92 -15.43 12.27
CA ASP A 153 1.98 -16.25 13.03
C ASP A 153 0.59 -15.63 13.25
N VAL A 154 0.21 -14.66 12.40
CA VAL A 154 -1.10 -13.99 12.51
C VAL A 154 -2.27 -14.97 12.61
N PHE A 155 -2.23 -16.06 11.84
CA PHE A 155 -3.30 -17.06 11.83
C PHE A 155 -3.10 -18.21 12.83
N GLY A 156 -1.92 -18.36 13.43
CA GLY A 156 -1.65 -19.44 14.40
C GLY A 156 -1.87 -19.02 15.85
N ASN A 157 -1.83 -17.73 16.16
CA ASN A 157 -2.01 -17.21 17.51
C ASN A 157 -3.12 -16.12 17.58
N PRO A 158 -4.40 -16.52 17.66
CA PRO A 158 -5.51 -15.57 17.64
C PRO A 158 -5.55 -14.63 18.85
N GLU A 159 -5.05 -15.05 20.01
CA GLU A 159 -5.00 -14.23 21.23
C GLU A 159 -4.02 -13.06 21.09
N LYS A 160 -2.84 -13.31 20.52
CA LYS A 160 -1.84 -12.26 20.25
C LYS A 160 -2.36 -11.21 19.27
N PHE A 161 -3.15 -11.63 18.28
CA PHE A 161 -3.65 -10.78 17.20
C PHE A 161 -5.15 -10.52 17.27
N LYS A 162 -5.73 -10.51 18.48
CA LYS A 162 -7.18 -10.43 18.68
C LYS A 162 -7.83 -9.25 17.95
N ALA A 163 -7.20 -8.07 17.98
CA ALA A 163 -7.72 -6.88 17.31
C ALA A 163 -7.77 -7.05 15.78
N LEU A 164 -6.73 -7.66 15.19
CA LEU A 164 -6.70 -7.97 13.77
C LEU A 164 -7.74 -9.03 13.39
N HIS A 165 -7.85 -10.11 14.17
CA HIS A 165 -8.88 -11.13 13.93
C HIS A 165 -10.30 -10.56 14.05
N THR A 166 -10.51 -9.59 14.95
CA THR A 166 -11.79 -8.89 15.07
C THR A 166 -12.07 -8.07 13.80
N ALA A 167 -11.12 -7.28 13.32
CA ALA A 167 -11.28 -6.49 12.09
C ALA A 167 -11.49 -7.38 10.85
N LEU A 168 -10.80 -8.52 10.76
CA LEU A 168 -10.94 -9.48 9.66
C LEU A 168 -12.26 -10.26 9.73
N ARG A 169 -12.82 -10.47 10.93
CA ARG A 169 -14.09 -11.21 11.10
C ARG A 169 -15.23 -10.55 10.35
N ASP A 170 -15.28 -9.22 10.38
CA ASP A 170 -16.36 -8.46 9.75
C ASP A 170 -16.16 -8.31 8.23
N LYS A 171 -14.99 -8.74 7.71
CA LYS A 171 -14.54 -8.54 6.32
C LYS A 171 -14.07 -9.86 5.69
N PRO A 172 -15.00 -10.76 5.30
CA PRO A 172 -14.68 -12.13 4.92
C PRO A 172 -13.78 -12.23 3.67
N MET A 173 -13.95 -11.34 2.69
CA MET A 173 -13.11 -11.33 1.48
C MET A 173 -11.67 -10.88 1.79
N LEU A 174 -11.52 -9.87 2.64
CA LEU A 174 -10.21 -9.42 3.11
C LEU A 174 -9.52 -10.52 3.93
N ALA A 175 -10.26 -11.18 4.83
CA ALA A 175 -9.76 -12.32 5.61
C ALA A 175 -9.30 -13.47 4.72
N TYR A 176 -10.07 -13.80 3.68
CA TYR A 176 -9.70 -14.81 2.69
C TYR A 176 -8.40 -14.44 1.95
N ASN A 177 -8.30 -13.20 1.46
CA ASN A 177 -7.10 -12.72 0.76
C ASN A 177 -5.87 -12.71 1.68
N ALA A 178 -6.04 -12.33 2.94
CA ALA A 178 -4.99 -12.37 3.95
C ALA A 178 -4.53 -13.80 4.26
N ALA A 179 -5.47 -14.72 4.46
CA ALA A 179 -5.17 -16.14 4.67
C ALA A 179 -4.45 -16.75 3.47
N LEU A 180 -4.91 -16.44 2.25
CA LEU A 180 -4.28 -16.89 1.01
C LEU A 180 -2.86 -16.34 0.86
N ALA A 181 -2.64 -15.05 1.17
CA ALA A 181 -1.31 -14.44 1.13
C ALA A 181 -0.35 -15.04 2.16
N ALA A 182 -0.82 -15.30 3.39
CA ALA A 182 -0.04 -15.96 4.42
C ALA A 182 0.27 -17.43 4.09
N ALA A 183 -0.68 -18.15 3.50
CA ALA A 183 -0.42 -19.51 3.01
C ALA A 183 0.66 -19.50 1.93
N LYS A 184 0.57 -18.59 0.95
CA LYS A 184 1.56 -18.42 -0.12
C LYS A 184 2.95 -18.08 0.43
N SER A 185 3.04 -17.19 1.43
CA SER A 185 4.32 -16.82 2.03
C SER A 185 4.95 -17.99 2.80
N ARG A 186 4.15 -18.80 3.49
CA ARG A 186 4.60 -20.05 4.17
C ARG A 186 5.04 -21.14 3.20
N THR A 187 4.46 -21.18 1.99
CA THR A 187 4.85 -22.13 0.94
C THR A 187 6.04 -21.68 0.09
N ARG A 188 6.71 -20.56 0.41
CA ARG A 188 7.99 -20.23 -0.21
C ARG A 188 9.02 -21.28 0.21
N LYS A 189 9.12 -22.30 -0.63
CA LYS A 189 10.13 -23.34 -0.57
C LYS A 189 11.48 -22.68 -0.83
N ILE A 190 12.38 -22.78 0.12
CA ILE A 190 13.78 -22.47 -0.12
C ILE A 190 14.38 -23.77 -0.65
N CYS A 191 14.83 -23.75 -1.91
CA CYS A 191 15.58 -24.84 -2.49
C CYS A 191 16.99 -24.81 -1.91
N TYR A 192 17.37 -25.88 -1.23
CA TYR A 192 18.74 -26.08 -0.77
C TYR A 192 19.43 -27.10 -1.66
N TYR A 193 20.71 -26.85 -1.94
CA TYR A 193 21.57 -27.81 -2.60
C TYR A 193 22.49 -28.47 -1.59
N CYS A 194 22.41 -29.80 -1.47
CA CYS A 194 23.37 -30.55 -0.67
C CYS A 194 24.61 -30.87 -1.49
N VAL A 195 25.76 -30.32 -1.09
CA VAL A 195 27.05 -30.57 -1.77
C VAL A 195 27.48 -32.05 -1.69
N SER A 196 27.14 -32.74 -0.60
CA SER A 196 27.55 -34.12 -0.36
C SER A 196 26.76 -35.14 -1.17
N CYS A 197 25.44 -35.01 -1.28
CA CYS A 197 24.59 -35.95 -2.02
C CYS A 197 24.15 -35.44 -3.40
N LYS A 198 24.54 -34.22 -3.77
CA LYS A 198 24.22 -33.55 -5.05
C LYS A 198 22.73 -33.50 -5.40
N ASN A 199 21.87 -33.48 -4.38
CA ASN A 199 20.43 -33.39 -4.54
C ASN A 199 19.92 -32.02 -4.11
N TYR A 200 18.85 -31.58 -4.78
CA TYR A 200 18.04 -30.44 -4.37
C TYR A 200 16.90 -30.92 -3.49
N PHE A 201 16.54 -30.13 -2.49
CA PHE A 201 15.36 -30.37 -1.69
C PHE A 201 14.73 -29.07 -1.24
N ASP A 202 13.41 -29.10 -1.13
CA ASP A 202 12.61 -27.99 -0.66
C ASP A 202 12.48 -28.06 0.86
N LEU A 203 12.82 -26.98 1.55
CA LEU A 203 12.44 -26.80 2.94
C LEU A 203 11.36 -25.72 3.08
N PRO A 204 10.40 -25.89 4.02
CA PRO A 204 9.51 -24.80 4.40
C PRO A 204 10.36 -23.63 4.95
N GLY A 205 10.09 -22.42 4.48
CA GLY A 205 10.79 -21.22 4.95
C GLY A 205 10.62 -21.01 6.46
N GLY A 206 11.70 -20.62 7.14
CA GLY A 206 11.68 -20.27 8.58
C GLY A 206 12.60 -21.08 9.50
N VAL A 207 13.40 -22.02 8.97
CA VAL A 207 14.37 -22.78 9.77
C VAL A 207 15.80 -22.40 9.35
N GLU A 208 16.42 -21.47 10.09
CA GLU A 208 17.68 -20.83 9.68
C GLU A 208 18.93 -21.73 9.78
N ARG A 209 18.85 -22.92 10.38
CA ARG A 209 20.03 -23.80 10.53
C ARG A 209 19.67 -25.27 10.41
N TRP A 210 20.03 -25.86 9.28
CA TRP A 210 20.14 -27.31 9.12
C TRP A 210 21.59 -27.65 8.84
N ASN A 211 22.20 -28.42 9.74
CA ASN A 211 23.56 -28.95 9.55
C ASN A 211 23.56 -30.33 8.88
N ILE A 212 22.38 -30.88 8.57
CA ILE A 212 22.18 -32.26 8.15
C ILE A 212 21.18 -32.30 6.99
N CYS A 213 21.54 -32.95 5.90
CA CYS A 213 20.65 -33.19 4.77
C CYS A 213 19.48 -34.11 5.18
N PRO A 214 18.20 -33.73 4.96
CA PRO A 214 17.06 -34.55 5.35
C PRO A 214 16.87 -35.81 4.48
N ILE A 215 17.40 -35.81 3.25
CA ILE A 215 17.30 -36.97 2.34
C ILE A 215 18.24 -38.10 2.78
N THR A 216 19.46 -37.75 3.18
CA THR A 216 20.57 -38.72 3.32
C THR A 216 21.25 -38.70 4.68
N GLY A 217 20.93 -37.74 5.55
CA GLY A 217 21.56 -37.60 6.86
C GLY A 217 23.02 -37.13 6.83
N CYS A 218 23.54 -36.68 5.69
CA CYS A 218 24.94 -36.22 5.60
C CYS A 218 25.11 -34.85 6.26
N GLY A 219 26.17 -34.72 7.07
CA GLY A 219 26.60 -33.46 7.66
C GLY A 219 27.45 -32.67 6.67
N GLY A 220 26.93 -31.57 6.16
CA GLY A 220 27.60 -30.74 5.16
C GLY A 220 26.99 -29.36 5.04
N THR A 221 27.79 -28.40 4.60
CA THR A 221 27.35 -27.02 4.38
C THR A 221 26.26 -26.98 3.30
N LEU A 222 25.09 -26.47 3.65
CA LEU A 222 24.01 -26.19 2.71
C LEU A 222 24.27 -24.86 2.02
N ILE A 223 24.08 -24.82 0.70
CA ILE A 223 24.14 -23.61 -0.13
C ILE A 223 22.75 -23.36 -0.72
#